data_AF-A0A3C1HES1-F1
#
_entry.id   AF-A0A3C1HES1-F1
#
_cell.length_a   1.000
_cell.length_b   1.000
_cell.length_c   1.000
_cell.angle_alpha   90.00
_cell.angle_beta   90.00
_cell.angle_gamma   90.00
#
_symmetry.space_group_name_H-M   'P 1'
#
loop_
_entity.id
_entity.type
_entity.pdbx_description
1 polymer ?
#
loop_
_entity_poly.entity_id
_entity_poly.type
_entity_poly.pdbx_seq_one_letter_code
_entity_poly.pdbx_strand_id
1 'polypeptide(L)'
;MPAHNRFCALVLALGAGTSMLLSSARAEVHLPAGFTLEVIAGPDVLSEPMDLTFAPDGAAWVTGRAGDLWRVDAGTHAVHRIGKVDTETSGDRGLHGVALHPDFPRTPQVFLAYHATNHATNQYRSRIARWTV
;
A
#
# COMPACT_ATOMS: atom_id res chain seq x y z
N MET A 1 -24.11 62.24 -10.53
CA MET A 1 -24.73 61.94 -9.21
C MET A 1 -23.84 60.96 -8.47
N PRO A 2 -23.04 61.40 -7.49
CA PRO A 2 -22.32 60.52 -6.58
C PRO A 2 -23.17 60.26 -5.33
N ALA A 3 -23.16 59.03 -4.80
CA ALA A 3 -23.62 58.75 -3.45
C ALA A 3 -22.61 57.81 -2.79
N HIS A 4 -21.80 58.40 -1.93
CA HIS A 4 -21.03 57.69 -0.93
C HIS A 4 -22.00 57.12 0.12
N ASN A 5 -21.75 55.91 0.61
CA ASN A 5 -22.04 55.63 2.01
C ASN A 5 -21.06 54.63 2.60
N ARG A 6 -20.41 55.12 3.66
CA ARG A 6 -19.46 54.44 4.53
C ARG A 6 -20.22 53.50 5.45
N PHE A 7 -19.73 52.29 5.67
CA PHE A 7 -19.96 51.59 6.93
C PHE A 7 -18.70 50.81 7.33
N CYS A 8 -18.12 51.26 8.45
CA CYS A 8 -17.16 50.52 9.26
C CYS A 8 -17.83 49.27 9.83
N ALA A 9 -17.11 48.14 9.82
CA ALA A 9 -17.01 47.26 10.99
C ALA A 9 -15.85 46.29 10.78
N LEU A 10 -14.74 46.60 11.45
CA LEU A 10 -13.68 45.67 11.78
C LEU A 10 -14.27 44.66 12.78
N VAL A 11 -14.27 43.37 12.44
CA VAL A 11 -14.49 42.29 13.42
C VAL A 11 -13.21 41.48 13.51
N LEU A 12 -12.37 41.87 14.47
CA LEU A 12 -11.35 41.02 15.06
C LEU A 12 -12.08 39.99 15.93
N ALA A 13 -12.16 38.75 15.49
CA ALA A 13 -12.50 37.63 16.36
C ALA A 13 -11.21 36.84 16.65
N LEU A 14 -10.66 37.04 17.84
CA LEU A 14 -9.70 36.15 18.47
C LEU A 14 -10.39 34.79 18.70
N GLY A 15 -10.18 33.84 17.80
CA GLY A 15 -10.52 32.44 18.04
C GLY A 15 -9.39 31.81 18.84
N ALA A 16 -9.56 31.68 20.16
CA ALA A 16 -8.67 30.91 21.02
C ALA A 16 -8.64 29.46 20.50
N GLY A 17 -7.49 29.07 19.95
CA GLY A 17 -7.27 27.74 19.38
C GLY A 17 -7.39 26.67 20.45
N THR A 18 -8.52 25.95 20.46
CA THR A 18 -8.58 24.62 21.06
C THR A 18 -8.13 23.65 19.98
N SER A 19 -6.82 23.46 19.87
CA SER A 19 -6.25 22.35 19.09
C SER A 19 -6.73 21.06 19.73
N MET A 20 -7.81 20.50 19.17
CA MET A 20 -8.32 19.19 19.54
C MET A 20 -7.24 18.18 19.12
N LEU A 21 -6.40 17.77 20.07
CA LEU A 21 -5.45 16.70 19.85
C LEU A 21 -6.26 15.43 19.59
N LEU A 22 -6.47 15.10 18.33
CA LEU A 22 -6.96 13.81 17.89
C LEU A 22 -5.90 12.78 18.28
N SER A 23 -5.98 12.26 19.50
CA SER A 23 -5.24 11.08 19.88
C SER A 23 -5.81 9.93 19.06
N SER A 24 -5.05 9.41 18.11
CA SER A 24 -5.40 8.13 17.49
C SER A 24 -5.27 7.07 18.57
N ALA A 25 -6.37 6.66 19.18
CA ALA A 25 -6.39 5.46 20.00
C ALA A 25 -6.07 4.29 19.07
N ARG A 26 -4.81 3.83 19.11
CA ARG A 26 -4.42 2.59 18.42
C ARG A 26 -5.09 1.48 19.19
N ALA A 27 -5.97 0.72 18.55
CA ALA A 27 -6.55 -0.46 19.17
C ALA A 27 -5.43 -1.37 19.66
N GLU A 28 -5.48 -1.75 20.94
CA GLU A 28 -4.53 -2.70 21.51
C GLU A 28 -4.79 -4.08 20.89
N VAL A 29 -3.75 -4.66 20.27
CA VAL A 29 -3.86 -5.99 19.69
C VAL A 29 -3.78 -7.00 20.83
N HIS A 30 -4.92 -7.58 21.21
CA HIS A 30 -4.95 -8.68 22.18
C HIS A 30 -4.58 -10.00 21.49
N LEU A 31 -3.40 -10.50 21.83
CA LEU A 31 -2.91 -11.79 21.34
C LEU A 31 -3.17 -12.90 22.37
N PRO A 32 -3.48 -14.14 21.95
CA PRO A 32 -3.50 -15.28 22.85
C PRO A 32 -2.15 -15.50 23.53
N ALA A 33 -2.14 -16.20 24.67
CA ALA A 33 -0.90 -16.55 25.35
C ALA A 33 0.06 -17.31 24.42
N GLY A 34 1.34 -16.92 24.42
CA GLY A 34 2.38 -17.50 23.57
C GLY A 34 2.54 -16.86 22.18
N PHE A 35 1.73 -15.87 21.82
CA PHE A 35 1.88 -15.11 20.58
C PHE A 35 2.50 -13.73 20.85
N THR A 36 3.36 -13.30 19.93
CA THR A 36 3.91 -11.94 19.87
C THR A 36 3.58 -11.30 18.52
N LEU A 37 3.46 -9.97 18.50
CA LEU A 37 3.28 -9.20 17.28
C LEU A 37 4.48 -8.29 17.11
N GLU A 38 5.06 -8.32 15.93
CA GLU A 38 6.13 -7.42 15.51
C GLU A 38 5.76 -6.78 14.17
N VAL A 39 6.02 -5.48 14.04
CA VAL A 39 5.83 -4.76 12.79
C VAL A 39 7.15 -4.78 12.02
N ILE A 40 7.23 -5.66 11.02
CA ILE A 40 8.39 -5.75 10.12
C ILE A 40 8.39 -4.61 9.10
N ALA A 41 7.23 -4.34 8.49
CA ALA A 41 7.05 -3.25 7.54
C ALA A 41 5.66 -2.64 7.69
N GLY A 42 5.62 -1.34 7.98
CA GLY A 42 4.40 -0.59 8.24
C GLY A 42 3.79 0.08 7.01
N PRO A 43 2.64 0.77 7.18
CA PRO A 43 1.91 1.43 6.09
C PRO A 43 2.69 2.57 5.42
N ASP A 44 3.69 3.14 6.09
CA ASP A 44 4.57 4.16 5.52
C ASP A 44 5.56 3.59 4.48
N VAL A 45 5.70 2.26 4.43
CA VAL A 45 6.66 1.54 3.57
C VAL A 45 5.93 0.64 2.57
N LEU A 46 4.91 -0.10 3.02
CA LEU A 46 4.10 -0.99 2.19
C LEU A 46 2.70 -0.41 2.00
N SER A 47 2.40 0.04 0.77
CA SER A 47 1.08 0.57 0.44
C SER A 47 0.12 -0.55 0.01
N GLU A 48 -0.97 -0.70 0.76
CA GLU A 48 -2.06 -1.65 0.49
C GLU A 48 -1.57 -3.06 0.06
N PRO A 49 -0.85 -3.78 0.94
CA PRO A 49 -0.35 -5.11 0.61
C PRO A 49 -1.50 -6.09 0.35
N MET A 50 -1.40 -6.90 -0.70
CA MET A 50 -2.48 -7.79 -1.16
C MET A 50 -2.16 -9.28 -1.01
N ASP A 51 -0.92 -9.68 -1.31
CA ASP A 51 -0.44 -11.05 -1.22
C ASP A 51 1.04 -11.10 -0.88
N LEU A 52 1.52 -12.23 -0.37
CA LEU A 52 2.94 -12.46 -0.14
C LEU A 52 3.36 -13.93 -0.32
N THR A 53 4.62 -14.14 -0.69
CA THR A 53 5.28 -15.45 -0.67
C THR A 53 6.69 -15.33 -0.13
N PHE A 54 7.18 -16.36 0.57
CA PHE A 54 8.56 -16.39 1.05
C PHE A 54 9.50 -16.98 0.01
N ALA A 55 10.68 -16.38 -0.13
CA ALA A 55 11.82 -16.95 -0.83
C ALA A 55 12.59 -17.92 0.08
N PRO A 56 13.44 -18.81 -0.49
CA PRO A 56 14.22 -19.75 0.31
C PRO A 56 15.21 -19.12 1.29
N ASP A 57 15.59 -17.85 1.07
CA ASP A 57 16.42 -17.07 1.98
C ASP A 57 15.63 -16.43 3.13
N GLY A 58 14.31 -16.68 3.21
CA GLY A 58 13.43 -16.17 4.25
C GLY A 58 12.84 -14.79 3.99
N ALA A 59 13.24 -14.10 2.92
CA ALA A 59 12.63 -12.81 2.57
C ALA A 59 11.22 -13.00 1.98
N ALA A 60 10.29 -12.14 2.40
CA ALA A 60 8.94 -12.08 1.83
C ALA A 60 8.93 -11.24 0.55
N TRP A 61 8.26 -11.73 -0.49
CA TRP A 61 7.89 -10.98 -1.67
C TRP A 61 6.44 -10.55 -1.52
N VAL A 62 6.19 -9.25 -1.48
CA VAL A 62 4.89 -8.66 -1.12
C VAL A 62 4.35 -7.85 -2.29
N THR A 63 3.10 -8.07 -2.67
CA THR A 63 2.41 -7.27 -3.69
C THR A 63 1.62 -6.13 -3.06
N GLY A 64 1.50 -5.01 -3.76
CA GLY A 64 0.63 -3.88 -3.39
C GLY A 64 -0.49 -3.69 -4.39
N ARG A 65 -1.67 -3.26 -3.91
CA ARG A 65 -2.87 -3.07 -4.74
C ARG A 65 -2.60 -2.22 -5.98
N ALA A 66 -1.83 -1.14 -5.82
CA ALA A 66 -1.46 -0.25 -6.91
C ALA A 66 -0.41 -0.81 -7.88
N GLY A 67 -0.01 -2.07 -7.74
CA GLY A 67 0.86 -2.79 -8.68
C GLY A 67 2.31 -2.94 -8.24
N ASP A 68 2.69 -2.42 -7.08
CA ASP A 68 4.07 -2.48 -6.59
C ASP A 68 4.44 -3.89 -6.08
N LEU A 69 5.69 -4.28 -6.29
CA LEU A 69 6.27 -5.51 -5.75
C LEU A 69 7.46 -5.13 -4.86
N TRP A 70 7.46 -5.61 -3.62
CA TRP A 70 8.56 -5.41 -2.67
C TRP A 70 9.16 -6.75 -2.26
N ARG A 71 10.45 -6.73 -1.91
CA ARG A 71 11.13 -7.79 -1.17
C ARG A 71 11.44 -7.25 0.23
N VAL A 72 10.97 -7.95 1.25
CA VAL A 72 11.02 -7.58 2.67
C VAL A 72 11.83 -8.63 3.40
N ASP A 73 12.92 -8.21 4.02
CA ASP A 73 13.73 -9.06 4.89
C ASP A 73 13.18 -9.01 6.32
N ALA A 74 12.67 -10.14 6.81
CA ALA A 74 12.04 -10.21 8.13
C ALA A 74 13.04 -10.11 9.29
N GLY A 75 14.33 -10.41 9.08
CA GLY A 75 15.33 -10.35 10.15
C GLY A 75 15.96 -8.97 10.32
N THR A 76 16.09 -8.22 9.23
CA THR A 76 16.73 -6.88 9.21
C THR A 76 15.73 -5.74 9.04
N HIS A 77 14.47 -6.05 8.75
CA HIS A 77 13.40 -5.10 8.40
C HIS A 77 13.70 -4.27 7.14
N ALA A 78 14.67 -4.70 6.33
CA ALA A 78 14.99 -4.05 5.07
C ALA A 78 13.87 -4.29 4.05
N VAL A 79 13.40 -3.20 3.41
CA VAL A 79 12.39 -3.26 2.35
C VAL A 79 12.97 -2.71 1.06
N HIS A 80 12.92 -3.51 0.00
CA HIS A 80 13.36 -3.13 -1.33
C HIS A 80 12.20 -3.21 -2.31
N ARG A 81 11.88 -2.10 -2.97
CA ARG A 81 10.92 -2.10 -4.07
C ARG A 81 11.57 -2.71 -5.31
N ILE A 82 11.04 -3.83 -5.79
CA ILE A 82 11.56 -4.56 -6.95
C ILE A 82 11.05 -3.95 -8.25
N GLY A 83 9.78 -3.58 -8.31
CA GLY A 83 9.18 -3.05 -9.53
C GLY A 83 7.69 -2.75 -9.37
N LYS A 84 7.05 -2.43 -10.49
CA LYS A 84 5.60 -2.17 -10.55
C LYS A 84 5.00 -2.61 -11.87
N VAL A 85 3.76 -3.12 -11.82
CA VAL A 85 2.89 -3.33 -12.99
C VAL A 85 1.84 -2.24 -13.06
N ASP A 86 1.39 -1.90 -14.27
CA ASP A 86 0.16 -1.13 -14.46
C ASP A 86 -1.05 -2.03 -14.23
N THR A 87 -1.83 -1.73 -13.19
CA THR A 87 -3.02 -2.50 -12.81
C THR A 87 -4.21 -1.58 -12.57
N GLU A 88 -5.41 -2.08 -12.88
CA GLU A 88 -6.67 -1.47 -12.47
C GLU A 88 -6.88 -1.67 -10.96
N THR A 89 -7.43 -0.66 -10.28
CA THR A 89 -7.60 -0.65 -8.81
C THR A 89 -9.02 -0.38 -8.34
N SER A 90 -9.98 -0.18 -9.25
CA SER A 90 -11.40 -0.08 -8.89
C SER A 90 -11.86 -1.27 -8.01
N GLY A 91 -12.62 -1.00 -6.95
CA GLY A 91 -13.14 -2.07 -6.07
C GLY A 91 -12.01 -2.97 -5.58
N ASP A 92 -12.22 -4.28 -5.57
CA ASP A 92 -11.22 -5.25 -5.09
C ASP A 92 -10.19 -5.61 -6.16
N ARG A 93 -9.80 -4.69 -7.04
CA ARG A 93 -8.79 -4.95 -8.08
C ARG A 93 -7.40 -4.46 -7.66
N GLY A 94 -6.37 -5.08 -8.21
CA GLY A 94 -4.97 -4.73 -8.01
C GLY A 94 -4.01 -5.85 -8.44
N LEU A 95 -2.78 -5.83 -7.89
CA LEU A 95 -1.83 -6.94 -8.00
C LEU A 95 -2.06 -7.93 -6.86
N HIS A 96 -2.75 -9.03 -7.16
CA HIS A 96 -3.30 -9.98 -6.19
C HIS A 96 -2.46 -11.21 -5.92
N GLY A 97 -1.49 -11.53 -6.79
CA GLY A 97 -0.78 -12.79 -6.68
C GLY A 97 0.70 -12.62 -6.94
N VAL A 98 1.50 -13.29 -6.12
CA VAL A 98 2.93 -13.49 -6.36
C VAL A 98 3.32 -14.94 -6.12
N ALA A 99 4.08 -15.52 -7.05
CA ALA A 99 4.70 -16.82 -6.86
C ALA A 99 6.13 -16.80 -7.38
N LEU A 100 7.04 -17.46 -6.66
CA LEU A 100 8.40 -17.68 -7.13
C LEU A 100 8.48 -18.99 -7.91
N HIS A 101 9.42 -19.08 -8.84
CA HIS A 101 9.72 -20.37 -9.46
C HIS A 101 10.12 -21.40 -8.38
N PRO A 102 9.74 -22.69 -8.50
CA PRO A 102 10.11 -23.70 -7.50
C PRO A 102 11.62 -23.83 -7.26
N ASP A 103 12.41 -23.60 -8.31
CA ASP A 103 13.88 -23.58 -8.27
C ASP A 103 14.50 -22.19 -7.98
N PHE A 104 13.73 -21.21 -7.52
CA PHE A 104 14.28 -19.90 -7.13
C PHE A 104 15.34 -20.07 -6.02
N PRO A 105 16.48 -19.36 -6.04
CA PRO A 105 16.89 -18.34 -7.01
C PRO A 105 17.65 -18.89 -8.22
N ARG A 106 17.88 -20.22 -8.33
CA ARG A 106 18.59 -20.81 -9.49
C ARG A 106 17.86 -20.53 -10.81
N THR A 107 16.53 -20.44 -10.75
CA THR A 107 15.70 -19.90 -11.82
C THR A 107 15.03 -18.63 -11.31
N PRO A 108 15.57 -17.44 -11.64
CA PRO A 108 15.15 -16.17 -11.03
C PRO A 108 13.86 -15.63 -11.68
N GLN A 109 12.82 -16.46 -11.70
CA GLN A 109 11.52 -16.11 -12.26
C GLN A 109 10.52 -15.84 -11.14
N VAL A 110 9.77 -14.74 -11.30
CA VAL A 110 8.67 -14.34 -10.43
C VAL A 110 7.41 -14.23 -11.27
N PHE A 111 6.31 -14.79 -10.80
CA PHE A 111 5.02 -14.78 -11.47
C PHE A 111 4.08 -13.84 -10.72
N LEU A 112 3.41 -12.95 -11.45
CA LEU A 112 2.54 -11.91 -10.91
C LEU A 112 1.14 -12.02 -11.51
N ALA A 113 0.11 -12.00 -10.66
CA ALA A 113 -1.29 -12.02 -11.06
C ALA A 113 -1.97 -10.67 -10.77
N TYR A 114 -2.43 -9.97 -11.81
CA TYR A 114 -2.99 -8.61 -11.67
C TYR A 114 -4.12 -8.32 -12.66
N HIS A 115 -4.88 -7.26 -12.40
CA HIS A 115 -5.96 -6.81 -13.29
C HIS A 115 -5.42 -5.82 -14.31
N ALA A 116 -5.41 -6.16 -15.59
CA ALA A 116 -4.85 -5.25 -16.58
C ALA A 116 -5.72 -4.00 -16.80
N THR A 117 -5.08 -2.94 -17.29
CA THR A 117 -5.71 -1.63 -17.56
C THR A 117 -6.30 -1.53 -18.97
N ASN A 118 -5.74 -2.27 -19.94
CA ASN A 118 -6.18 -2.22 -21.34
C ASN A 118 -7.14 -3.37 -21.67
N HIS A 119 -8.43 -3.12 -21.50
CA HIS A 119 -9.54 -4.00 -21.90
C HIS A 119 -10.73 -3.20 -22.42
N ALA A 120 -11.64 -3.86 -23.15
CA ALA A 120 -12.86 -3.22 -23.60
C ALA A 120 -13.80 -2.88 -22.43
N THR A 121 -14.69 -1.91 -22.63
CA THR A 121 -15.71 -1.52 -21.63
C THR A 121 -16.50 -2.74 -21.15
N ASN A 122 -16.71 -2.84 -19.84
CA ASN A 122 -17.37 -3.97 -19.16
C ASN A 122 -16.69 -5.34 -19.36
N GLN A 123 -15.45 -5.37 -19.81
CA GLN A 123 -14.62 -6.58 -19.83
C GLN A 123 -13.48 -6.42 -18.82
N TYR A 124 -13.56 -7.19 -17.74
CA TYR A 124 -12.45 -7.30 -16.80
C TYR A 124 -11.54 -8.44 -17.24
N ARG A 125 -10.23 -8.20 -17.23
CA ARG A 125 -9.27 -9.26 -17.54
C ARG A 125 -8.07 -9.22 -16.62
N SER A 126 -7.86 -10.35 -15.97
CA SER A 126 -6.66 -10.64 -15.23
C SER A 126 -5.54 -11.05 -16.18
N ARG A 127 -4.29 -10.81 -15.76
CA ARG A 127 -3.08 -11.21 -16.45
C ARG A 127 -2.16 -11.94 -15.48
N ILE A 128 -1.45 -12.93 -16.01
CA ILE A 128 -0.27 -13.51 -15.38
C ILE A 128 0.95 -12.99 -16.15
N ALA A 129 1.86 -12.32 -15.45
CA ALA A 129 3.15 -11.93 -16.00
C ALA A 129 4.25 -12.79 -15.38
N ARG A 130 5.26 -13.11 -16.16
CA ARG A 130 6.52 -13.70 -15.70
C ARG A 130 7.61 -12.64 -15.79
N TRP A 131 8.23 -12.33 -14.68
CA TRP A 131 9.41 -11.47 -14.59
C TRP A 131 10.66 -12.31 -14.39
N THR A 132 11.78 -11.77 -14.83
CA THR A 132 13.12 -12.24 -14.44
C THR A 132 13.72 -11.16 -13.54
N VAL A 133 14.22 -11.55 -12.37
CA VAL A 133 14.78 -10.64 -11.36
C VAL A 133 16.26 -10.86 -11.12
#